data_AF-A0A7J6X4P5-F1
#
_entry.id   AF-A0A7J6X4P5-F1
#
_cell.length_a   1.000
_cell.length_b   1.000
_cell.length_c   1.000
_cell.angle_alpha   90.00
_cell.angle_beta   90.00
_cell.angle_gamma   90.00
#
_symmetry.space_group_name_H-M   'P 1'
#
loop_
_entity.id
_entity.type
_entity.pdbx_description
1 polymer ?
#
loop_
_entity_poly.entity_id
_entity_poly.type
_entity_poly.pdbx_seq_one_letter_code
_entity_poly.pdbx_strand_id
1 'polypeptide(L)'
;MNHALVAKLLWKLLTDKESLWSKVMLAKYGKLLKLKETDSIPNWVSPIFRGLLKVKYIIDAGALWNLGDGRNIEVWTDPWLLVNNKPTPLNLIIHGPFPSSQKLSSVISRAGGWCPDFLNTLPPPVRHQIQMLHPRPGIKDILSWTKTKKGKFSVKSAYWTCKSSHNN
;
A
#
# COMPACT_ATOMS: atom_id res chain seq x y z
N MET A 1 20.61 -6.65 -11.76
CA MET A 1 19.41 -5.84 -12.06
C MET A 1 19.38 -4.64 -11.11
N ASN A 2 19.15 -3.41 -11.60
CA ASN A 2 19.10 -2.22 -10.73
C ASN A 2 17.71 -2.12 -10.07
N HIS A 3 17.51 -2.86 -8.98
CA HIS A 3 16.23 -2.99 -8.27
C HIS A 3 15.61 -1.63 -7.88
N ALA A 4 16.43 -0.64 -7.53
CA ALA A 4 15.96 0.70 -7.16
C ALA A 4 15.32 1.46 -8.33
N LEU A 5 15.84 1.32 -9.55
CA LEU A 5 15.25 1.94 -10.74
C LEU A 5 13.96 1.25 -11.17
N VAL A 6 13.91 -0.08 -11.08
CA VAL A 6 12.67 -0.84 -11.33
C VAL A 6 11.62 -0.50 -10.28
N ALA A 7 12.02 -0.31 -9.01
CA ALA A 7 11.13 0.17 -7.96
C ALA A 7 10.59 1.58 -8.26
N LYS A 8 11.39 2.47 -8.85
CA LYS A 8 10.90 3.79 -9.32
C LYS A 8 9.82 3.62 -10.39
N LEU A 9 9.97 2.66 -11.30
CA LEU A 9 8.96 2.38 -12.32
C LEU A 9 7.68 1.83 -11.69
N LEU A 10 7.80 0.90 -10.73
CA LEU A 10 6.64 0.40 -9.98
C LEU A 10 5.96 1.52 -9.17
N TRP A 11 6.72 2.40 -8.53
CA TRP A 11 6.18 3.56 -7.84
C TRP A 11 5.37 4.47 -8.77
N LYS A 12 5.87 4.73 -9.99
CA LYS A 12 5.12 5.48 -11.01
C LYS A 12 3.85 4.74 -11.43
N LEU A 13 3.88 3.42 -11.61
CA LEU A 13 2.70 2.62 -11.93
C LEU A 13 1.58 2.79 -10.89
N LEU A 14 1.97 2.88 -9.61
CA LEU A 14 1.03 2.99 -8.49
C LEU A 14 0.49 4.41 -8.28
N THR A 15 1.29 5.43 -8.60
CA THR A 15 0.97 6.85 -8.34
C THR A 15 0.39 7.58 -9.55
N ASP A 16 0.82 7.25 -10.76
CA ASP A 16 0.35 7.83 -12.02
C ASP A 16 -0.49 6.81 -12.79
N LYS A 17 -1.71 6.61 -12.29
CA LYS A 17 -2.69 5.66 -12.87
C LYS A 17 -3.33 6.17 -14.16
N GLU A 18 -3.16 7.45 -14.51
CA GLU A 18 -3.84 8.07 -15.66
C GLU A 18 -3.11 7.88 -16.98
N SER A 19 -1.79 7.68 -16.93
CA SER A 19 -0.99 7.37 -18.10
C SER A 19 -1.41 6.06 -18.78
N LEU A 20 -1.34 6.03 -20.12
CA LEU A 20 -1.83 4.89 -20.93
C LEU A 20 -1.14 3.58 -20.55
N TRP A 21 0.18 3.59 -20.36
CA TRP A 21 0.93 2.41 -19.97
C TRP A 21 0.49 1.88 -18.60
N SER A 22 0.21 2.77 -17.63
CA SER A 22 -0.30 2.37 -16.32
C SER A 22 -1.66 1.73 -16.42
N LYS A 23 -2.59 2.31 -17.21
CA LYS A 23 -3.92 1.74 -17.45
C LYS A 23 -3.83 0.34 -18.03
N VAL A 24 -3.01 0.15 -19.07
CA VAL A 24 -2.80 -1.16 -19.72
C VAL A 24 -2.19 -2.17 -18.74
N MET A 25 -1.14 -1.79 -18.01
CA MET A 25 -0.46 -2.67 -17.07
C MET A 25 -1.35 -3.06 -15.89
N LEU A 26 -2.09 -2.10 -15.30
CA LEU A 26 -3.00 -2.36 -14.19
C LEU A 26 -4.21 -3.18 -14.64
N ALA A 27 -4.76 -2.95 -15.83
CA ALA A 27 -5.85 -3.76 -16.37
C ALA A 27 -5.43 -5.23 -16.57
N LYS A 28 -4.23 -5.46 -17.11
CA LYS A 28 -3.75 -6.82 -17.40
C LYS A 28 -3.21 -7.55 -16.17
N TYR A 29 -2.49 -6.85 -15.29
CA TYR A 29 -1.69 -7.49 -14.24
C TYR A 29 -1.97 -6.94 -12.83
N GLY A 30 -2.88 -5.98 -12.65
CA GLY A 30 -3.10 -5.31 -11.36
C GLY A 30 -3.43 -6.26 -10.21
N LYS A 31 -4.14 -7.37 -10.47
CA LYS A 31 -4.41 -8.41 -9.47
C LYS A 31 -3.13 -9.04 -8.91
N LEU A 32 -2.09 -9.15 -9.72
CA LEU A 32 -0.81 -9.72 -9.32
C LEU A 32 -0.03 -8.80 -8.36
N LEU A 33 -0.36 -7.51 -8.29
CA LEU A 33 0.22 -6.60 -7.28
C LEU A 33 -0.28 -6.91 -5.87
N LYS A 34 -1.27 -7.80 -5.70
CA LYS A 34 -1.70 -8.29 -4.38
C LYS A 34 -0.98 -9.56 -3.95
N LEU A 35 -0.13 -10.13 -4.80
CA LEU A 35 0.67 -11.31 -4.45
C LEU A 35 1.63 -10.97 -3.30
N LYS A 36 1.76 -11.93 -2.39
CA LYS A 36 2.81 -11.95 -1.38
C LYS A 36 4.13 -12.34 -2.04
N GLU A 37 5.22 -12.01 -1.37
CA GLU A 37 6.57 -12.36 -1.83
C GLU A 37 6.77 -13.88 -1.94
N THR A 38 6.06 -14.66 -1.12
CA THR A 38 6.07 -16.13 -1.14
C THR A 38 5.30 -16.75 -2.30
N ASP A 39 4.45 -15.98 -2.99
CA ASP A 39 3.57 -16.52 -4.02
C ASP A 39 4.33 -16.73 -5.33
N SER A 40 4.03 -17.82 -6.04
CA SER A 40 4.64 -18.08 -7.33
C SER A 40 4.10 -17.13 -8.41
N ILE A 41 5.00 -16.53 -9.18
CA ILE A 41 4.63 -15.66 -10.30
C ILE A 41 4.24 -16.54 -11.49
N PRO A 42 3.04 -16.39 -12.08
CA PRO A 42 2.62 -17.20 -13.21
C PRO A 42 3.56 -17.08 -14.43
N ASN A 43 3.67 -18.16 -15.22
CA ASN A 43 4.59 -18.21 -16.36
C ASN A 43 4.21 -17.22 -17.48
N TRP A 44 2.92 -16.96 -17.70
CA TRP A 44 2.39 -16.05 -18.73
C TRP A 44 2.67 -14.56 -18.46
N VAL A 45 3.20 -14.21 -17.28
CA VAL A 45 3.52 -12.82 -16.91
C VAL A 45 4.69 -12.34 -17.76
N SER A 46 4.58 -11.13 -18.30
CA SER A 46 5.63 -10.54 -19.14
C SER A 46 6.94 -10.35 -18.35
N PRO A 47 8.11 -10.42 -18.98
CA PRO A 47 9.39 -10.20 -18.30
C PRO A 47 9.46 -8.85 -17.56
N ILE A 48 8.87 -7.81 -18.15
CA ILE A 48 8.79 -6.47 -17.55
C ILE A 48 8.00 -6.52 -16.24
N PHE A 49 6.78 -7.06 -16.27
CA PHE A 49 5.93 -7.10 -15.08
C PHE A 49 6.47 -8.05 -14.01
N ARG A 50 7.11 -9.16 -14.43
CA ARG A 50 7.84 -10.05 -13.51
C ARG A 50 8.98 -9.29 -12.81
N GLY A 51 9.70 -8.41 -13.51
CA GLY A 51 10.69 -7.52 -12.90
C GLY A 51 10.10 -6.55 -11.89
N LEU A 52 8.90 -6.00 -12.15
CA LEU A 52 8.17 -5.16 -11.20
C LEU A 52 7.77 -5.94 -9.94
N LEU A 53 7.24 -7.15 -10.09
CA LEU A 53 6.89 -8.01 -8.95
C LEU A 53 8.09 -8.35 -8.08
N LYS A 54 9.27 -8.60 -8.69
CA LYS A 54 10.52 -8.86 -7.96
C LYS A 54 10.99 -7.70 -7.08
N VAL A 55 10.56 -6.46 -7.33
CA VAL A 55 10.93 -5.28 -6.52
C VAL A 55 9.78 -4.77 -5.66
N LYS A 56 8.65 -5.46 -5.65
CA LYS A 56 7.45 -5.06 -4.89
C LYS A 56 7.76 -4.93 -3.39
N TYR A 57 8.57 -5.81 -2.83
CA TYR A 57 8.98 -5.75 -1.42
C TYR A 57 9.60 -4.41 -1.03
N ILE A 58 10.32 -3.74 -1.95
CA ILE A 58 10.88 -2.40 -1.70
C ILE A 58 9.75 -1.40 -1.51
N ILE A 59 8.72 -1.47 -2.36
CA ILE A 59 7.55 -0.60 -2.26
C ILE A 59 6.79 -0.89 -0.97
N ASP A 60 6.51 -2.15 -0.67
CA ASP A 60 5.79 -2.55 0.56
C ASP A 60 6.50 -2.05 1.82
N ALA A 61 7.84 -2.08 1.84
CA ALA A 61 8.63 -1.63 2.99
C ALA A 61 8.58 -0.11 3.24
N GLY A 62 8.17 0.70 2.26
CA GLY A 62 8.26 2.17 2.34
C GLY A 62 7.01 2.93 1.92
N ALA A 63 6.06 2.30 1.23
CA ALA A 63 4.83 2.93 0.77
C ALA A 63 3.78 2.96 1.89
N LEU A 64 3.25 4.14 2.17
CA LEU A 64 2.16 4.35 3.14
C LEU A 64 1.08 5.20 2.50
N TRP A 65 -0.15 4.71 2.55
CA TRP A 65 -1.32 5.49 2.19
C TRP A 65 -1.65 6.49 3.29
N ASN A 66 -1.64 7.77 2.95
CA ASN A 66 -2.17 8.84 3.78
C ASN A 66 -3.67 8.96 3.54
N LEU A 67 -4.41 8.85 4.63
CA LEU A 67 -5.87 8.91 4.66
C LEU A 67 -6.39 10.27 4.20
N GLY A 68 -7.24 10.25 3.18
CA GLY A 68 -8.13 11.35 2.79
C GLY A 68 -9.59 10.89 2.90
N ASP A 69 -10.21 10.59 1.75
CA ASP A 69 -11.59 10.12 1.61
C ASP A 69 -11.74 8.59 1.67
N GLY A 70 -10.62 7.84 1.69
CA GLY A 70 -10.59 6.39 1.81
C GLY A 70 -11.07 5.64 0.57
N ARG A 71 -11.30 6.30 -0.56
CA ARG A 71 -11.82 5.65 -1.77
C ARG A 71 -10.78 4.79 -2.49
N ASN A 72 -9.51 5.15 -2.37
CA ASN A 72 -8.42 4.44 -3.03
C ASN A 72 -7.80 3.34 -2.15
N ILE A 73 -8.01 3.40 -0.84
CA ILE A 73 -7.39 2.50 0.15
C ILE A 73 -8.29 1.28 0.41
N GLU A 74 -7.72 0.08 0.30
CA GLU A 74 -8.31 -1.15 0.81
C GLU A 74 -8.02 -1.29 2.31
N VAL A 75 -9.07 -1.48 3.13
CA VAL A 75 -8.96 -1.47 4.60
C VAL A 75 -7.91 -2.45 5.10
N TRP A 76 -7.92 -3.66 4.56
CA TRP A 76 -7.21 -4.80 5.13
C TRP A 76 -5.84 -5.04 4.53
N THR A 77 -5.70 -4.75 3.24
CA THR A 77 -4.57 -5.16 2.39
C THR A 77 -3.60 -4.03 2.07
N ASP A 78 -4.06 -2.78 2.08
CA ASP A 78 -3.19 -1.63 1.85
C ASP A 78 -2.54 -1.15 3.15
N PRO A 79 -1.26 -0.72 3.12
CA PRO A 79 -0.59 -0.16 4.28
C PRO A 79 -1.02 1.30 4.49
N TRP A 80 -1.91 1.56 5.44
CA TRP A 80 -2.33 2.90 5.85
C TRP A 80 -2.08 3.19 7.35
N LEU A 81 -1.48 2.23 8.06
CA LEU A 81 -1.02 2.38 9.44
C LEU A 81 0.49 2.24 9.53
N LEU A 82 1.08 2.89 10.53
CA LEU A 82 2.46 2.70 10.93
C LEU A 82 2.51 1.87 12.21
N VAL A 83 3.12 0.68 12.13
CA VAL A 83 3.43 -0.14 13.30
C VAL A 83 4.95 -0.20 13.41
N ASN A 84 5.51 0.19 14.57
CA ASN A 84 6.95 0.26 14.78
C ASN A 84 7.70 1.04 13.66
N ASN A 85 7.14 2.18 13.24
CA ASN A 85 7.65 3.02 12.15
C ASN A 85 7.72 2.34 10.77
N LYS A 86 6.97 1.25 10.56
CA LYS A 86 6.85 0.56 9.27
C LYS A 86 5.42 0.64 8.75
N PRO A 87 5.21 0.91 7.45
CA PRO A 87 3.90 0.78 6.84
C PRO A 87 3.41 -0.66 7.01
N THR A 88 2.19 -0.83 7.52
CA THR A 88 1.66 -2.17 7.85
C THR A 88 0.17 -2.23 7.49
N PRO A 89 -0.23 -3.18 6.63
CA PRO A 89 -1.63 -3.50 6.40
C PRO A 89 -2.30 -4.12 7.63
N LEU A 90 -3.60 -3.88 7.81
CA LEU A 90 -4.34 -4.40 8.97
C LEU A 90 -4.38 -5.93 9.05
N ASN A 91 -4.42 -6.62 7.91
CA ASN A 91 -4.45 -8.09 7.87
C ASN A 91 -3.14 -8.76 8.34
N LEU A 92 -2.07 -7.99 8.56
CA LEU A 92 -0.84 -8.47 9.20
C LEU A 92 -0.86 -8.31 10.73
N ILE A 93 -1.83 -7.55 11.26
CA ILE A 93 -1.97 -7.24 12.68
C ILE A 93 -3.12 -8.04 13.29
N ILE A 94 -4.22 -8.15 12.54
CA ILE A 94 -5.45 -8.82 12.98
C ILE A 94 -5.64 -10.06 12.11
N HIS A 95 -5.93 -11.20 12.74
CA HIS A 95 -6.27 -12.44 12.05
C HIS A 95 -7.79 -12.59 11.95
N GLY A 96 -8.29 -12.89 10.76
CA GLY A 96 -9.72 -13.12 10.55
C GLY A 96 -10.09 -13.22 9.07
N PRO A 97 -11.29 -13.71 8.75
CA PRO A 97 -11.82 -13.60 7.41
C PRO A 97 -12.18 -12.14 7.15
N PHE A 98 -11.41 -11.47 6.29
CA PHE A 98 -11.69 -10.09 5.90
C PHE A 98 -12.11 -10.01 4.43
N PRO A 99 -13.04 -9.12 4.08
CA PRO A 99 -13.37 -8.90 2.69
C PRO A 99 -12.16 -8.31 1.97
N SER A 100 -11.62 -9.04 0.98
CA SER A 100 -10.41 -8.69 0.25
C SER A 100 -10.50 -7.41 -0.59
N SER A 101 -11.70 -6.81 -0.68
CA SER A 101 -12.00 -5.62 -1.49
C SER A 101 -12.77 -4.54 -0.72
N GLN A 102 -12.81 -4.60 0.61
CA GLN A 102 -13.45 -3.55 1.41
C GLN A 102 -12.63 -2.25 1.33
N LYS A 103 -13.27 -1.16 0.87
CA LYS A 103 -12.65 0.17 0.80
C LYS A 103 -12.75 0.90 2.13
N LEU A 104 -11.74 1.71 2.44
CA LEU A 104 -11.70 2.49 3.69
C LEU A 104 -12.82 3.51 3.77
N SER A 105 -13.25 4.04 2.63
CA SER A 105 -14.45 4.88 2.49
C SER A 105 -15.74 4.23 3.00
N SER A 106 -15.86 2.90 3.04
CA SER A 106 -17.06 2.23 3.57
C SER A 106 -17.14 2.25 5.09
N VAL A 107 -16.02 2.50 5.77
CA VAL A 107 -15.93 2.55 7.24
C VAL A 107 -15.70 3.98 7.76
N ILE A 108 -15.78 4.96 6.87
CA ILE A 108 -15.76 6.40 7.17
C ILE A 108 -17.18 6.93 7.06
N SER A 109 -17.63 7.63 8.10
CA SER A 109 -18.93 8.29 8.11
C SER A 109 -18.92 9.54 7.22
N ARG A 110 -20.09 9.97 6.74
CA ARG A 110 -20.23 11.20 5.96
C ARG A 110 -19.77 12.45 6.72
N ALA A 111 -19.80 12.40 8.06
CA ALA A 111 -19.36 13.49 8.94
C ALA A 111 -17.84 13.54 9.16
N GLY A 112 -17.06 12.61 8.58
CA GLY A 112 -15.60 12.59 8.73
C GLY A 112 -15.08 11.82 9.94
N GLY A 113 -15.89 10.94 10.52
CA GLY A 113 -15.49 10.04 11.61
C GLY A 113 -15.43 8.58 11.17
N TRP A 114 -15.05 7.69 12.08
CA TRP A 114 -15.08 6.23 11.86
C TRP A 114 -16.46 5.65 12.19
N CYS A 115 -16.92 4.67 11.41
CA CYS A 115 -18.13 3.93 11.72
C CYS A 115 -17.96 3.11 13.02
N PRO A 116 -18.86 3.23 14.02
CA PRO A 116 -18.75 2.49 15.27
C PRO A 116 -18.68 0.98 15.09
N ASP A 117 -19.44 0.43 14.14
CA ASP A 117 -19.45 -1.00 13.83
C ASP A 117 -18.07 -1.50 13.42
N PHE A 118 -17.36 -0.72 12.60
CA PHE A 118 -15.99 -1.04 12.22
C PHE A 118 -15.04 -0.97 13.42
N LEU A 119 -15.11 0.09 14.22
CA LEU A 119 -14.26 0.22 15.41
C LEU A 119 -14.47 -0.94 16.39
N ASN A 120 -15.70 -1.41 16.54
CA ASN A 120 -16.04 -2.51 17.43
C ASN A 120 -15.44 -3.85 17.00
N THR A 121 -15.19 -4.06 15.70
CA THR A 121 -14.49 -5.25 15.20
C THR A 121 -12.99 -5.26 15.51
N LEU A 122 -12.40 -4.12 15.88
CA LEU A 122 -10.96 -3.99 16.05
C LEU A 122 -10.53 -4.23 17.50
N PRO A 123 -9.38 -4.91 17.73
CA PRO A 123 -8.76 -5.00 19.05
C PRO A 123 -8.44 -3.61 19.62
N PRO A 124 -8.48 -3.41 20.96
CA PRO A 124 -8.30 -2.09 21.58
C PRO A 124 -7.03 -1.34 21.14
N PRO A 125 -5.83 -1.96 21.07
CA PRO A 125 -4.62 -1.24 20.66
C PRO A 125 -4.72 -0.64 19.25
N VAL A 126 -5.24 -1.41 18.30
CA VAL A 126 -5.40 -1.00 16.89
C VAL A 126 -6.52 0.02 16.77
N ARG A 127 -7.62 -0.17 17.50
CA ARG A 127 -8.75 0.76 17.56
C ARG A 127 -8.31 2.14 18.00
N HIS A 128 -7.54 2.25 19.09
CA HIS A 128 -7.05 3.54 19.58
C HIS A 128 -6.16 4.25 18.55
N GLN A 129 -5.29 3.51 17.88
CA GLN A 129 -4.45 4.08 16.81
C GLN A 129 -5.29 4.62 15.65
N ILE A 130 -6.31 3.87 15.21
CA ILE A 130 -7.20 4.29 14.13
C ILE A 130 -8.05 5.50 14.54
N GLN A 131 -8.55 5.54 15.78
CA GLN A 131 -9.34 6.66 16.28
C GLN A 131 -8.59 8.01 16.26
N MET A 132 -7.25 7.99 16.38
CA MET A 132 -6.42 9.19 16.30
C MET A 132 -6.28 9.72 14.86
N LEU A 133 -6.59 8.90 13.86
CA LEU A 133 -6.62 9.32 12.47
C LEU A 133 -7.93 10.03 12.18
N HIS A 134 -7.83 11.16 11.49
CA HIS A 134 -8.96 12.00 11.12
C HIS A 134 -9.23 11.87 9.62
N PRO A 135 -10.24 11.10 9.20
CA PRO A 135 -10.70 11.09 7.82
C PRO A 135 -11.01 12.50 7.34
N ARG A 136 -10.68 12.79 6.08
CA ARG A 136 -10.96 14.10 5.46
C ARG A 136 -11.79 13.88 4.20
N PRO A 137 -13.12 13.72 4.35
CA PRO A 137 -14.01 13.56 3.20
C PRO A 137 -13.79 14.66 2.16
N GLY A 138 -13.67 14.28 0.89
CA GLY A 138 -13.43 15.22 -0.21
C GLY A 138 -11.95 15.46 -0.55
N ILE A 139 -11.01 15.05 0.31
CA ILE A 139 -9.58 15.06 -0.01
C ILE A 139 -9.18 13.68 -0.53
N LYS A 140 -8.48 13.63 -1.68
CA LYS A 140 -8.01 12.36 -2.24
C LYS A 140 -6.94 11.73 -1.35
N ASP A 141 -7.00 10.41 -1.20
CA ASP A 141 -5.92 9.63 -0.58
C ASP A 141 -4.59 9.82 -1.33
N ILE A 142 -3.48 9.86 -0.59
CA ILE A 142 -2.14 10.07 -1.16
C ILE A 142 -1.21 8.93 -0.78
N LEU A 143 -0.62 8.25 -1.76
CA LEU A 143 0.46 7.30 -1.51
C LEU A 143 1.77 8.04 -1.28
N SER A 144 2.38 7.84 -0.11
CA SER A 144 3.62 8.52 0.31
C SER A 144 4.75 7.55 0.61
N TRP A 145 5.96 8.07 0.51
CA TRP A 145 7.18 7.31 0.70
C TRP A 145 7.86 7.63 2.03
N THR A 146 7.71 6.73 3.00
CA THR A 146 8.13 6.91 4.40
C THR A 146 9.63 6.96 4.61
N LYS A 147 10.44 6.51 3.63
CA LYS A 147 11.91 6.54 3.73
C LYS A 147 12.51 7.91 3.41
N THR A 148 11.68 8.95 3.30
CA THR A 148 12.13 10.34 3.11
C THR A 148 11.27 11.29 3.94
N LYS A 149 11.89 12.36 4.46
CA LYS A 149 11.17 13.38 5.26
C LYS A 149 10.04 14.07 4.50
N LYS A 150 10.15 14.20 3.17
CA LYS A 150 9.16 14.87 2.31
C LYS A 150 8.07 13.93 1.78
N GLY A 151 8.09 12.64 2.15
CA GLY A 151 7.14 11.65 1.63
C GLY A 151 7.28 11.36 0.14
N LYS A 152 8.39 11.78 -0.50
CA LYS A 152 8.62 11.66 -1.94
C LYS A 152 9.56 10.51 -2.25
N PHE A 153 9.16 9.65 -3.18
CA PHE A 153 10.02 8.55 -3.62
C PHE A 153 11.34 9.06 -4.20
N SER A 154 12.45 8.45 -3.79
CA SER A 154 13.77 8.68 -4.38
C SER A 154 14.49 7.35 -4.63
N VAL A 155 15.23 7.28 -5.75
CA VAL A 155 16.04 6.10 -6.10
C VAL A 155 17.07 5.82 -5.00
N LYS A 156 17.68 6.87 -4.43
CA LYS A 156 18.64 6.76 -3.32
C LYS A 156 18.01 6.05 -2.11
N SER A 157 16.85 6.49 -1.64
CA SER A 157 16.17 5.85 -0.50
C SER A 157 15.70 4.43 -0.81
N ALA A 158 15.26 4.17 -2.04
CA ALA A 158 14.86 2.83 -2.47
C ALA A 158 16.06 1.87 -2.54
N TYR A 159 17.23 2.36 -3.00
CA TYR A 159 18.47 1.61 -2.98
C TYR A 159 18.89 1.20 -1.56
N TRP A 160 18.84 2.13 -0.61
CA TRP A 160 19.14 1.81 0.79
C TRP A 160 18.15 0.80 1.38
N THR A 161 16.86 0.93 1.05
CA THR A 161 15.83 -0.02 1.46
C THR A 161 16.12 -1.43 0.92
N CYS A 162 16.48 -1.53 -0.37
CA CYS A 162 16.91 -2.79 -1.00
C CYS A 162 18.12 -3.41 -0.29
N LYS A 163 19.13 -2.60 0.05
CA LYS A 163 20.35 -3.08 0.72
C LYS A 163 20.08 -3.58 2.14
N SER A 164 19.23 -2.88 2.90
CA SER A 164 18.84 -3.29 4.25
C SER A 164 18.05 -4.60 4.26
N SER A 165 17.29 -4.90 3.20
CA SER A 165 16.54 -6.17 3.08
C SER A 165 17.41 -7.38 2.72
N HIS A 166 18.64 -7.19 2.20
CA HIS A 166 19.55 -8.30 1.86
C HIS A 166 20.50 -8.67 3.01
N ASN A 167 20.56 -7.87 4.07
CA ASN A 167 21.46 -8.04 5.22
C ASN A 167 20.78 -8.64 6.46
N ASN A 168 19.52 -9.07 6.33
CA ASN A 168 18.75 -9.81 7.34
C ASN A 168 18.34 -11.16 6.77
#